data_AF-A0A7K2CVC1-F1
#
_entry.id   AF-A0A7K2CVC1-F1
#
_cell.length_a   1.000
_cell.length_b   1.000
_cell.length_c   1.000
_cell.angle_alpha   90.00
_cell.angle_beta   90.00
_cell.angle_gamma   90.00
#
_symmetry.space_group_name_H-M   'P 1'
#
loop_
_entity.id
_entity.type
_entity.pdbx_description
1 polymer ?
#
loop_
_entity_poly.entity_id
_entity_poly.type
_entity_poly.pdbx_seq_one_letter_code
_entity_poly.pdbx_strand_id
1 'polypeptide(L)'
;MEPLKILEVIADEVGTPRNDGTRGSALYKVPLRLNRKPDAFEQQLLASTWDRPPLFTTKHRPGILRMVNDKLILDGTTIDEVEEVHVSTLKSVLEVVNRDAEQHRKRKQDEEQARLLAEKEHEDHISEVSERIQFD
;
A
#
# COMPACT_ATOMS: atom_id res chain seq x y z
N MET A 1 -1.12 -3.17 -12.89
CA MET A 1 0.13 -3.43 -12.12
C MET A 1 -0.04 -4.79 -11.44
N GLU A 2 1.00 -5.60 -11.26
CA GLU A 2 0.83 -6.89 -10.57
C GLU A 2 0.39 -6.66 -9.10
N PRO A 3 -0.52 -7.47 -8.53
CA PRO A 3 -0.84 -7.44 -7.10
C PRO A 3 0.40 -7.64 -6.22
N LEU A 4 0.44 -6.94 -5.09
CA LEU A 4 1.47 -7.13 -4.06
C LEU A 4 1.36 -8.51 -3.43
N LYS A 5 2.51 -9.18 -3.30
CA LYS A 5 2.66 -10.48 -2.65
C LYS A 5 3.88 -10.42 -1.73
N ILE A 6 3.76 -11.00 -0.54
CA ILE A 6 4.92 -11.33 0.29
C ILE A 6 5.52 -12.63 -0.26
N LEU A 7 6.81 -12.60 -0.55
CA LEU A 7 7.55 -13.74 -1.08
C LEU A 7 8.15 -14.58 0.03
N GLU A 8 8.83 -13.93 0.98
CA GLU A 8 9.58 -14.61 2.03
C GLU A 8 9.91 -13.65 3.19
N VAL A 9 10.30 -14.22 4.33
CA VAL A 9 11.05 -13.51 5.38
C VAL A 9 12.51 -13.40 4.92
N ILE A 10 13.11 -12.22 5.05
CA ILE A 10 14.52 -11.99 4.72
C ILE A 10 15.36 -12.37 5.94
N ALA A 11 15.65 -13.67 6.07
CA ALA A 11 16.19 -14.28 7.30
C ALA A 11 17.54 -13.67 7.76
N ASP A 12 18.39 -13.30 6.82
CA ASP A 12 19.70 -12.66 7.07
C ASP A 12 19.59 -11.22 7.59
N GLU A 13 18.42 -10.58 7.45
CA GLU A 13 18.15 -9.23 7.95
C GLU A 13 17.25 -9.21 9.20
N VAL A 14 16.86 -10.39 9.72
CA VAL A 14 16.10 -10.48 10.97
C VAL A 14 16.95 -9.98 12.13
N GLY A 15 16.39 -9.05 12.90
CA GLY A 15 17.06 -8.46 14.05
C GLY A 15 17.17 -9.42 15.23
N THR A 16 17.97 -9.05 16.22
CA THR A 16 18.08 -9.76 17.50
C THR A 16 17.43 -8.96 18.62
N PRO A 17 16.84 -9.63 19.64
CA PRO A 17 16.34 -8.94 20.82
C PRO A 17 17.48 -8.26 21.59
N ARG A 18 17.17 -7.15 22.28
CA ARG A 18 18.12 -6.48 23.18
C ARG A 18 18.27 -7.20 24.52
N ASN A 19 17.18 -7.79 25.03
CA ASN A 19 17.13 -8.51 26.31
C ASN A 19 17.67 -7.72 27.52
N ASP A 20 17.56 -6.39 27.49
CA ASP A 20 18.04 -5.49 28.55
C ASP A 20 17.05 -5.30 29.73
N GLY A 21 15.93 -6.03 29.73
CA GLY A 21 14.89 -5.95 30.78
C GLY A 21 13.95 -4.75 30.64
N THR A 22 14.17 -3.85 29.68
CA THR A 22 13.21 -2.76 29.39
C THR A 22 11.98 -3.29 28.65
N ARG A 23 10.87 -2.56 28.74
CA ARG A 23 9.63 -2.95 28.03
C ARG A 23 9.89 -3.03 26.53
N GLY A 24 9.58 -4.18 25.94
CA GLY A 24 9.78 -4.44 24.50
C GLY A 24 11.18 -4.91 24.12
N SER A 25 12.10 -5.13 25.08
CA SER A 25 13.48 -5.55 24.80
C SER A 25 13.60 -6.90 24.09
N ALA A 26 12.57 -7.74 24.16
CA ALA A 26 12.51 -9.04 23.47
C ALA A 26 12.03 -8.94 22.01
N LEU A 27 11.55 -7.77 21.59
CA LEU A 27 11.03 -7.54 20.25
C LEU A 27 12.13 -7.01 19.34
N TYR A 28 12.02 -7.31 18.05
CA TYR A 28 13.00 -6.93 17.04
C TYR A 28 12.33 -6.72 15.69
N LYS A 29 13.17 -6.48 14.68
CA LYS A 29 12.77 -6.21 13.30
C LYS A 29 12.66 -7.51 12.52
N VAL A 30 11.53 -7.72 11.86
CA VAL A 30 11.32 -8.82 10.92
C VAL A 30 11.03 -8.25 9.53
N PRO A 31 12.02 -8.26 8.61
CA PRO A 31 11.84 -7.84 7.23
C PRO A 31 11.26 -8.96 6.36
N LEU A 32 10.32 -8.58 5.50
CA LEU A 32 9.60 -9.43 4.56
C LEU A 32 9.77 -8.87 3.14
N ARG A 33 10.09 -9.74 2.19
CA ARG A 33 10.27 -9.38 0.78
C ARG A 33 8.92 -9.29 0.08
N LEU A 34 8.69 -8.20 -0.66
CA LEU A 34 7.58 -8.06 -1.59
C LEU A 34 8.04 -8.40 -3.01
N ASN A 35 7.12 -8.84 -3.87
CA ASN A 35 7.41 -9.09 -5.30
C ASN A 35 7.77 -7.82 -6.09
N ARG A 36 7.45 -6.65 -5.56
CA ARG A 36 7.80 -5.35 -6.13
C ARG A 36 7.76 -4.26 -5.06
N LYS A 37 8.32 -3.11 -5.39
CA LYS A 37 8.15 -1.88 -4.61
C LYS A 37 6.68 -1.40 -4.69
N PRO A 38 5.98 -1.20 -3.57
CA PRO A 38 4.68 -0.54 -3.55
C PRO A 38 4.81 0.95 -3.88
N ASP A 39 3.83 1.50 -4.59
CA ASP A 39 3.76 2.95 -4.83
C ASP A 39 3.36 3.72 -3.54
N ALA A 40 3.32 5.05 -3.61
CA ALA A 40 3.03 5.88 -2.44
C ALA A 40 1.62 5.63 -1.86
N PHE A 41 0.63 5.37 -2.72
CA PHE A 41 -0.74 5.11 -2.30
C PHE A 41 -0.84 3.73 -1.63
N GLU A 42 -0.24 2.72 -2.24
CA GLU A 42 -0.17 1.37 -1.67
C GLU A 42 0.58 1.35 -0.34
N GLN A 43 1.66 2.14 -0.18
CA GLN A 43 2.38 2.26 1.10
C GLN A 43 1.51 2.86 2.21
N GLN A 44 0.76 3.93 1.89
CA GLN A 44 -0.18 4.52 2.84
C GLN A 44 -1.29 3.55 3.22
N LEU A 45 -1.80 2.81 2.24
CA LEU A 45 -2.87 1.85 2.44
C LEU A 45 -2.40 0.64 3.25
N LEU A 46 -1.19 0.13 3.00
CA LEU A 46 -0.55 -0.92 3.80
C LEU A 46 -0.45 -0.52 5.27
N ALA A 47 0.12 0.66 5.56
CA ALA A 47 0.28 1.13 6.94
C ALA A 47 -1.08 1.30 7.64
N SER A 48 -2.02 2.01 7.01
CA SER A 48 -3.34 2.28 7.61
C SER A 48 -4.20 1.03 7.77
N THR A 49 -4.13 0.10 6.83
CA THR A 49 -4.85 -1.18 6.88
C THR A 49 -4.20 -2.13 7.87
N TRP A 50 -2.88 -2.11 8.02
CA TRP A 50 -2.22 -2.82 9.10
C TRP A 50 -2.65 -2.30 10.46
N ASP A 51 -2.68 -0.98 10.67
CA ASP A 51 -3.07 -0.40 11.96
C ASP A 51 -4.53 -0.70 12.35
N ARG A 52 -5.36 -1.01 11.35
CA ARG A 52 -6.77 -1.36 11.51
C ARG A 52 -7.11 -2.55 10.60
N PRO A 53 -6.63 -3.75 10.95
CA PRO A 53 -6.74 -4.90 10.07
C PRO A 53 -8.19 -5.38 9.98
N PRO A 54 -8.59 -5.98 8.84
CA PRO A 54 -9.91 -6.59 8.70
C PRO A 54 -10.18 -7.68 9.74
N LEU A 55 -9.12 -8.38 10.17
CA LEU A 55 -9.14 -9.40 11.20
C LEU A 55 -8.23 -8.99 12.35
N PHE A 56 -8.83 -8.66 13.49
CA PHE A 56 -8.10 -8.29 14.69
C PHE A 56 -7.68 -9.54 15.47
N THR A 57 -6.44 -9.55 15.96
CA THR A 57 -5.95 -10.57 16.90
C THR A 57 -5.49 -9.90 18.19
N THR A 58 -5.51 -10.61 19.31
CA THR A 58 -5.07 -10.06 20.60
C THR A 58 -3.58 -9.71 20.63
N LYS A 59 -2.78 -10.33 19.76
CA LYS A 59 -1.35 -10.04 19.58
C LYS A 59 -1.09 -8.93 18.55
N HIS A 60 -2.11 -8.38 17.89
CA HIS A 60 -1.92 -7.35 16.89
C HIS A 60 -1.36 -6.05 17.51
N ARG A 61 -0.35 -5.45 16.88
CA ARG A 61 0.28 -4.19 17.30
C ARG A 61 0.24 -3.18 16.16
N PRO A 62 -0.58 -2.12 16.27
CA PRO A 62 -0.54 -1.00 15.34
C PRO A 62 0.81 -0.27 15.38
N GLY A 63 1.17 0.37 14.28
CA GLY A 63 2.33 1.25 14.16
C GLY A 63 3.68 0.56 13.99
N ILE A 64 3.74 -0.78 13.98
CA ILE A 64 5.01 -1.50 13.81
C ILE A 64 5.38 -1.75 12.35
N LEU A 65 4.46 -1.55 11.41
CA LEU A 65 4.71 -1.79 9.99
C LEU A 65 5.30 -0.55 9.32
N ARG A 66 6.44 -0.72 8.64
CA ARG A 66 7.03 0.30 7.76
C ARG A 66 7.51 -0.32 6.46
N MET A 67 7.62 0.49 5.42
CA MET A 67 8.10 0.04 4.10
C MET A 67 9.41 0.71 3.73
N VAL A 68 10.33 -0.07 3.16
CA VAL A 68 11.60 0.42 2.61
C VAL A 68 11.84 -0.31 1.29
N ASN A 69 11.76 0.41 0.17
CA ASN A 69 11.80 -0.18 -1.17
C ASN A 69 10.75 -1.29 -1.33
N ASP A 70 11.17 -2.50 -1.68
CA ASP A 70 10.39 -3.73 -1.82
C ASP A 70 10.31 -4.54 -0.52
N LYS A 71 10.65 -3.94 0.63
CA LYS A 71 10.61 -4.61 1.93
C LYS A 71 9.52 -4.05 2.82
N LEU A 72 8.74 -4.94 3.40
CA LEU A 72 7.84 -4.67 4.52
C LEU A 72 8.57 -5.06 5.80
N ILE A 73 8.67 -4.14 6.75
CA ILE A 73 9.41 -4.36 7.99
C ILE A 73 8.44 -4.24 9.15
N LEU A 74 8.32 -5.29 9.95
CA LEU A 74 7.64 -5.26 11.23
C LEU A 74 8.67 -4.98 12.33
N ASP A 75 8.59 -3.81 12.96
CA ASP A 75 9.55 -3.27 13.93
C ASP A 75 8.91 -3.26 15.33
N GLY A 76 9.02 -4.39 16.03
CA GLY A 76 8.31 -4.59 17.30
C GLY A 76 7.52 -5.91 17.37
N THR A 77 8.08 -6.98 16.81
CA THR A 77 7.52 -8.34 16.84
C THR A 77 8.64 -9.37 17.00
N THR A 78 8.32 -10.67 16.91
CA THR A 78 9.27 -11.77 16.83
C THR A 78 8.98 -12.64 15.60
N ILE A 79 9.93 -13.48 15.18
CA ILE A 79 9.71 -14.42 14.09
C ILE A 79 8.58 -15.42 14.41
N ASP A 80 8.49 -15.87 15.67
CA ASP A 80 7.44 -16.78 16.13
C ASP A 80 6.05 -16.11 16.08
N GLU A 81 5.96 -14.84 16.50
CA GLU A 81 4.71 -14.06 16.42
C GLU A 81 4.30 -13.80 14.96
N VAL A 82 5.28 -13.65 14.06
CA VAL A 82 5.02 -13.57 12.62
C VAL A 82 4.42 -14.87 12.10
N GLU A 83 5.03 -16.01 12.39
CA GLU A 83 4.55 -17.33 11.98
C GLU A 83 3.15 -17.63 12.51
N GLU A 84 2.95 -17.51 13.82
CA GLU A 84 1.70 -17.92 14.48
C GLU A 84 0.53 -17.00 14.17
N VAL A 85 0.79 -15.70 14.00
CA VAL A 85 -0.27 -14.67 13.95
C VAL A 85 -0.17 -13.79 12.73
N HIS A 86 0.94 -13.06 12.56
CA HIS A 86 0.95 -11.94 11.61
C HIS A 86 0.87 -12.39 10.15
N VAL A 87 1.31 -13.60 9.79
CA VAL A 87 1.16 -14.12 8.41
C VAL A 87 -0.31 -14.07 7.95
N SER A 88 -1.25 -14.49 8.80
CA SER A 88 -2.68 -14.47 8.46
C SER A 88 -3.20 -13.05 8.30
N THR A 89 -2.84 -12.16 9.23
CA THR A 89 -3.21 -10.74 9.19
C THR A 89 -2.65 -10.05 7.95
N LEU A 90 -1.37 -10.27 7.62
CA LEU A 90 -0.70 -9.69 6.46
C LEU A 90 -1.35 -10.12 5.14
N LYS A 91 -1.79 -11.39 5.03
CA LYS A 91 -2.53 -11.85 3.85
C LYS A 91 -3.83 -11.07 3.66
N SER A 92 -4.64 -10.94 4.73
CA SER A 92 -5.88 -10.16 4.67
C SER A 92 -5.66 -8.67 4.40
N VAL A 93 -4.58 -8.10 4.95
CA VAL A 93 -4.17 -6.71 4.65
C VAL A 93 -3.83 -6.57 3.17
N LEU A 94 -3.05 -7.47 2.60
CA LEU A 94 -2.68 -7.43 1.18
C LEU A 94 -3.89 -7.59 0.25
N GLU A 95 -4.87 -8.42 0.60
CA GLU A 95 -6.11 -8.56 -0.17
C GLU A 95 -6.86 -7.24 -0.27
N VAL A 96 -7.05 -6.54 0.86
CA VAL A 96 -7.70 -5.22 0.91
C VAL A 96 -6.89 -4.18 0.15
N VAL A 97 -5.58 -4.13 0.39
CA VAL A 97 -4.68 -3.17 -0.27
C VAL A 97 -4.73 -3.33 -1.79
N ASN A 98 -4.60 -4.56 -2.28
CA ASN A 98 -4.60 -4.83 -3.72
C ASN A 98 -5.92 -4.47 -4.37
N ARG A 99 -7.05 -4.79 -3.73
CA ARG A 99 -8.39 -4.45 -4.21
C ARG A 99 -8.58 -2.94 -4.30
N ASP A 100 -8.31 -2.22 -3.23
CA ASP A 100 -8.60 -0.79 -3.14
C ASP A 100 -7.60 0.02 -4.00
N ALA A 101 -6.35 -0.42 -4.12
CA ALA A 101 -5.38 0.16 -5.05
C ALA A 101 -5.80 -0.01 -6.51
N GLU A 102 -6.36 -1.17 -6.88
CA GLU A 102 -6.87 -1.40 -8.22
C GLU A 102 -8.09 -0.52 -8.53
N GLN A 103 -9.02 -0.41 -7.58
CA GLN A 103 -10.16 0.50 -7.69
C GLN A 103 -9.73 1.96 -7.85
N HIS A 104 -8.73 2.40 -7.06
CA HIS A 104 -8.19 3.75 -7.16
C HIS A 104 -7.58 4.03 -8.53
N ARG A 105 -6.77 3.11 -9.05
CA ARG A 105 -6.15 3.22 -10.38
C ARG A 105 -7.20 3.30 -11.48
N LYS A 106 -8.20 2.41 -11.45
CA LYS A 106 -9.29 2.41 -12.43
C LYS A 106 -10.03 3.74 -12.41
N ARG A 107 -10.42 4.22 -11.23
CA ARG A 107 -11.10 5.51 -11.07
C ARG A 107 -10.26 6.66 -11.63
N LYS A 108 -8.96 6.68 -11.37
CA LYS A 108 -8.05 7.71 -11.90
C LYS A 108 -7.94 7.69 -13.42
N GLN A 109 -7.92 6.50 -14.02
CA GLN A 109 -7.94 6.35 -15.48
C GLN A 109 -9.26 6.84 -16.07
N ASP A 110 -10.39 6.47 -15.48
CA ASP A 110 -11.71 6.90 -15.94
C ASP A 110 -11.88 8.43 -15.83
N GLU A 111 -11.42 9.03 -14.71
CA GLU A 111 -11.41 10.49 -14.49
C GLU A 111 -10.55 11.22 -15.55
N GLU A 112 -9.37 10.67 -15.88
CA GLU A 112 -8.47 11.26 -16.89
C GLU A 112 -9.05 11.18 -18.29
N GLN A 113 -9.61 10.02 -18.67
CA GLN A 113 -10.24 9.85 -19.98
C GLN A 113 -11.45 10.77 -20.16
N ALA A 114 -12.27 10.92 -19.11
CA ALA A 114 -13.39 11.85 -19.13
C ALA A 114 -12.92 13.30 -19.27
N ARG A 115 -11.82 13.69 -18.61
CA ARG A 115 -11.25 15.04 -18.75
C ARG A 115 -10.77 15.31 -20.17
N LEU A 116 -10.01 14.38 -20.76
CA LEU A 116 -9.51 14.53 -22.13
C LEU A 116 -10.63 14.60 -23.17
N LEU A 117 -11.70 13.83 -22.98
CA LEU A 117 -12.88 13.91 -23.86
C LEU A 117 -13.56 15.27 -23.74
N ALA A 118 -13.78 15.76 -22.51
CA ALA A 118 -14.40 17.07 -22.28
C ALA A 118 -13.55 18.23 -22.81
N GLU A 119 -12.21 18.16 -22.68
CA GLU A 119 -11.28 19.13 -23.26
C GLU A 119 -11.41 19.17 -24.78
N LYS A 120 -11.44 18.00 -25.44
CA LYS A 120 -11.62 17.92 -26.89
C LYS A 120 -12.97 18.44 -27.35
N GLU A 121 -14.05 18.04 -26.70
CA GLU A 121 -15.40 18.53 -27.01
C GLU A 121 -15.48 20.07 -26.87
N HIS A 122 -14.80 20.61 -25.86
CA HIS A 122 -14.71 22.05 -25.67
C HIS A 122 -13.91 22.74 -26.78
N GLU A 123 -12.77 22.18 -27.19
CA GLU A 123 -11.95 22.70 -28.31
C GLU A 123 -12.71 22.68 -29.64
N ASP A 124 -13.37 21.55 -29.96
CA ASP A 124 -14.18 21.39 -31.16
C ASP A 124 -15.30 22.44 -31.18
N HIS A 125 -15.96 22.67 -30.05
CA HIS A 125 -16.99 23.69 -29.91
C HIS A 125 -16.46 25.12 -30.09
N ILE A 126 -15.29 25.44 -29.53
CA ILE A 126 -14.64 26.76 -29.73
C ILE A 126 -14.36 26.99 -31.21
N SER A 127 -13.81 25.99 -31.92
CA SER A 127 -13.52 26.10 -33.35
C SER A 127 -14.79 26.39 -34.15
N GLU A 128 -15.84 25.61 -33.91
CA GLU A 128 -17.13 25.74 -34.58
C GLU A 128 -17.79 27.11 -34.35
N VAL A 129 -17.72 27.63 -33.12
CA VAL A 129 -18.25 28.96 -32.79
C VAL A 129 -17.41 30.06 -33.45
N SER A 130 -16.09 29.94 -33.42
CA SER A 130 -15.18 30.96 -33.97
C SER A 130 -15.36 31.18 -35.46
N GLU A 131 -15.64 30.11 -36.23
CA GLU A 131 -15.95 30.21 -37.67
C GLU A 131 -17.21 31.03 -37.98
N ARG A 132 -18.13 31.15 -37.03
CA ARG A 132 -19.39 31.90 -37.18
C ARG A 132 -19.31 33.35 -36.72
N ILE A 133 -18.30 33.72 -35.95
CA ILE A 133 -18.16 35.08 -35.44
C ILE A 133 -17.53 35.94 -36.53
N GLN A 134 -18.28 36.92 -37.03
CA GLN A 134 -17.78 37.95 -37.94
C GLN A 134 -17.64 39.29 -37.20
N PHE A 135 -16.54 39.98 -37.43
CA PHE A 135 -16.25 41.31 -36.90
C PHE A 135 -16.14 42.25 -38.09
N ASP A 136 -17.28 42.81 -38.49
CA ASP A 136 -17.40 43.81 -39.55
C ASP A 136 -16.43 45.00 -39.36
#